data_AF-A0A832XGA8-F1
#
_entry.id   AF-A0A832XGA8-F1
#
_cell.length_a   1.000
_cell.length_b   1.000
_cell.length_c   1.000
_cell.angle_alpha   90.00
_cell.angle_beta   90.00
_cell.angle_gamma   90.00
#
_symmetry.space_group_name_H-M   'P 1'
#
loop_
_entity.id
_entity.type
_entity.pdbx_description
1 polymer ?
#
loop_
_entity_poly.entity_id
_entity_poly.type
_entity_poly.pdbx_seq_one_letter_code
_entity_poly.pdbx_strand_id
1 'polypeptide(L)'
;MEHAQPQDTFTPHFEGKNFTAEQIKNLPFDDGIRMGDIVVVRGVPLNEIKVGDVIVYKFPGREPIIHRVVEITEDGLITKGDNNRNIDQVNEGIAAPIKAENLKGKAVLHIPLLGYVKIIYLKIIGRG
;
A
#
# COMPACT_ATOMS: atom_id res chain seq x y z
N MET A 1 -3.82 -19.11 3.68
CA MET A 1 -3.86 -17.74 3.17
C MET A 1 -3.88 -17.89 1.68
N GLU A 2 -4.99 -17.55 1.04
CA GLU A 2 -5.10 -17.67 -0.41
C GLU A 2 -4.06 -16.70 -1.00
N HIS A 3 -3.04 -17.25 -1.66
CA HIS A 3 -2.10 -16.41 -2.40
C HIS A 3 -2.95 -15.69 -3.46
N ALA A 4 -2.90 -14.35 -3.47
CA ALA A 4 -3.50 -13.59 -4.54
C ALA A 4 -2.99 -14.17 -5.86
N GLN A 5 -3.90 -14.43 -6.80
CA GLN A 5 -3.48 -14.94 -8.09
C GLN A 5 -2.56 -13.90 -8.75
N PRO A 6 -1.56 -14.29 -9.54
CA PRO A 6 -0.60 -13.35 -10.11
C PRO A 6 -1.25 -12.16 -10.83
N GLN A 7 -2.39 -12.36 -11.48
CA GLN A 7 -3.16 -11.31 -12.16
C GLN A 7 -3.83 -10.29 -11.22
N ASP A 8 -4.00 -10.63 -9.95
CA ASP A 8 -4.62 -9.76 -8.94
C ASP A 8 -3.56 -8.95 -8.18
N THR A 9 -2.29 -9.04 -8.59
CA THR A 9 -1.20 -8.28 -7.98
C THR A 9 -1.06 -6.88 -8.60
N PHE A 10 -0.12 -6.07 -8.11
CA PHE A 10 0.21 -4.79 -8.75
C PHE A 10 0.91 -4.96 -10.11
N THR A 11 1.59 -6.09 -10.36
CA THR A 11 2.42 -6.32 -11.56
C THR A 11 1.69 -6.02 -12.87
N PRO A 12 0.48 -6.55 -13.15
CA PRO A 12 -0.22 -6.29 -14.41
C PRO A 12 -0.55 -4.81 -14.63
N HIS A 13 -0.71 -4.03 -13.55
CA HIS A 13 -0.95 -2.60 -13.66
C HIS A 13 0.28 -1.86 -14.19
N PHE A 14 1.48 -2.23 -13.71
CA PHE A 14 2.73 -1.61 -14.17
C PHE A 14 3.13 -2.10 -15.57
N GLU A 15 2.89 -3.38 -15.88
CA GLU A 15 3.05 -3.91 -17.24
C GLU A 15 2.16 -3.16 -18.24
N GLY A 16 0.91 -2.90 -17.89
CA GLY A 16 0.00 -2.09 -18.70
C GLY A 16 0.44 -0.63 -18.89
N LYS A 17 1.36 -0.13 -18.05
CA LYS A 17 2.02 1.18 -18.16
C LYS A 17 3.43 1.09 -18.79
N ASN A 18 3.75 -0.01 -19.46
CA ASN A 18 5.02 -0.26 -20.16
C ASN A 18 6.25 -0.33 -19.25
N PHE A 19 6.09 -0.71 -17.97
CA PHE A 19 7.24 -1.05 -17.13
C PHE A 19 7.79 -2.42 -17.54
N THR A 20 9.12 -2.56 -17.59
CA THR A 20 9.76 -3.85 -17.78
C THR A 20 9.70 -4.68 -16.50
N ALA A 21 9.83 -6.00 -16.61
CA ALA A 21 9.91 -6.88 -15.44
C ALA A 21 11.05 -6.49 -14.47
N GLU A 22 12.17 -5.99 -15.01
CA GLU A 22 13.29 -5.50 -14.19
C GLU A 22 12.92 -4.20 -13.45
N GLN A 23 12.23 -3.27 -14.09
CA GLN A 23 11.74 -2.05 -13.43
C GLN A 23 10.76 -2.38 -12.32
N ILE A 24 9.86 -3.35 -12.56
CA ILE A 24 8.88 -3.82 -11.56
C ILE A 24 9.60 -4.47 -10.37
N LYS A 25 10.60 -5.32 -10.62
CA LYS A 25 11.42 -5.96 -9.58
C LYS A 25 12.22 -4.95 -8.75
N ASN A 26 12.57 -3.80 -9.33
CA ASN A 26 13.29 -2.73 -8.64
C ASN A 26 12.35 -1.77 -7.90
N LEU A 27 11.03 -1.99 -7.91
CA LEU A 27 10.10 -1.21 -7.10
C LEU A 27 10.30 -1.51 -5.60
N PRO A 28 10.07 -0.53 -4.71
CA PRO A 28 10.11 -0.77 -3.28
C PRO A 28 9.12 -1.86 -2.87
N PHE A 29 9.53 -2.81 -2.03
CA PHE A 29 8.66 -3.90 -1.57
C PHE A 29 8.07 -4.68 -2.77
N ASP A 30 8.93 -5.15 -3.68
CA ASP A 30 8.55 -5.88 -4.90
C ASP A 30 7.84 -7.20 -4.60
N ASP A 31 8.05 -7.75 -3.41
CA ASP A 31 7.34 -8.92 -2.90
C ASP A 31 6.02 -8.58 -2.20
N GLY A 32 5.68 -7.30 -2.07
CA GLY A 32 4.48 -6.78 -1.43
C GLY A 32 4.51 -6.78 0.10
N ILE A 33 3.62 -5.98 0.70
CA ILE A 33 3.43 -5.92 2.15
C ILE A 33 2.29 -6.86 2.57
N ARG A 34 2.56 -7.73 3.55
CA ARG A 34 1.62 -8.78 3.98
C ARG A 34 1.08 -8.53 5.38
N MET A 35 -0.05 -9.19 5.68
CA MET A 35 -0.59 -9.22 7.04
C MET A 35 0.47 -9.78 8.02
N GLY A 36 0.69 -9.07 9.12
CA GLY A 36 1.70 -9.41 10.11
C GLY A 36 3.05 -8.72 9.89
N ASP A 37 3.24 -8.00 8.79
CA ASP A 37 4.41 -7.13 8.62
C ASP A 37 4.31 -5.92 9.56
N ILE A 38 5.44 -5.51 10.13
CA ILE A 38 5.58 -4.18 10.72
C ILE A 38 6.20 -3.26 9.69
N VAL A 39 5.53 -2.16 9.37
CA VAL A 39 5.99 -1.17 8.38
C VAL A 39 6.46 0.08 9.11
N VAL A 40 7.68 0.52 8.81
CA VAL A 40 8.21 1.82 9.25
C VAL A 40 7.84 2.86 8.20
N VAL A 41 7.20 3.92 8.64
CA VAL A 41 6.67 4.99 7.78
C VAL A 41 7.44 6.28 8.06
N ARG A 42 7.90 6.92 7.00
CA ARG A 42 8.49 8.25 7.06
C ARG A 42 7.49 9.28 6.53
N GLY A 43 7.18 10.28 7.36
CA GLY A 43 6.44 11.45 6.91
C GLY A 43 7.23 12.22 5.85
N VAL A 44 6.62 12.43 4.69
CA VAL A 44 7.19 13.18 3.56
C VAL A 44 6.06 14.01 2.91
N PRO A 45 6.37 15.17 2.32
CA PRO A 45 5.40 15.94 1.56
C PRO A 45 4.95 15.18 0.30
N LEU A 46 3.76 15.52 -0.20
CA LEU A 46 3.14 14.84 -1.35
C LEU A 46 4.03 14.85 -2.61
N ASN A 47 4.78 15.92 -2.82
CA ASN A 47 5.67 16.10 -3.98
C ASN A 47 6.95 15.24 -3.93
N GLU A 48 7.25 14.58 -2.82
CA GLU A 48 8.35 13.61 -2.71
C GLU A 48 7.90 12.16 -2.97
N ILE A 49 6.60 11.94 -3.18
CA ILE A 49 6.03 10.64 -3.50
C ILE A 49 6.20 10.35 -5.00
N LYS A 50 6.58 9.12 -5.33
CA LYS A 50 6.76 8.65 -6.70
C LYS A 50 5.81 7.49 -7.02
N VAL A 51 5.51 7.31 -8.30
CA VAL A 51 4.86 6.09 -8.78
C VAL A 51 5.69 4.88 -8.37
N GLY A 52 5.05 3.88 -7.76
CA GLY A 52 5.70 2.70 -7.19
C GLY A 52 5.93 2.75 -5.68
N ASP A 53 5.94 3.94 -5.07
CA ASP A 53 6.06 4.06 -3.60
C ASP A 53 4.86 3.41 -2.91
N VAL A 54 5.12 2.76 -1.77
CA VAL A 54 4.06 2.29 -0.88
C VAL A 54 3.81 3.36 0.19
N ILE A 55 2.57 3.81 0.31
CA ILE A 55 2.20 4.91 1.19
C ILE A 55 1.20 4.48 2.25
N VAL A 56 1.19 5.21 3.36
CA VAL A 56 0.17 5.11 4.39
C VAL A 56 -0.68 6.38 4.34
N TYR A 57 -1.99 6.22 4.20
CA TYR A 57 -2.94 7.32 4.22
C TYR A 57 -4.13 6.99 5.11
N LYS A 58 -4.87 8.03 5.52
CA LYS A 58 -6.01 7.89 6.42
C LYS A 58 -7.10 8.91 6.09
N PHE A 59 -8.31 8.41 5.92
CA PHE A 59 -9.53 9.22 5.90
C PHE A 59 -10.12 9.32 7.32
N PRO A 60 -10.78 10.44 7.67
CA PRO A 60 -11.49 10.57 8.95
C PRO A 60 -12.44 9.38 9.20
N GLY A 61 -12.40 8.83 10.42
CA GLY A 61 -13.25 7.71 10.82
C GLY A 61 -12.89 6.34 10.23
N ARG A 62 -11.79 6.22 9.47
CA ARG A 62 -11.29 4.94 8.94
C ARG A 62 -9.93 4.59 9.52
N GLU A 63 -9.61 3.30 9.54
CA GLU A 63 -8.25 2.85 9.86
C GLU A 63 -7.25 3.29 8.78
N PRO A 64 -5.96 3.48 9.11
CA PRO A 64 -4.92 3.73 8.12
C PRO A 64 -4.85 2.61 7.07
N ILE A 65 -4.62 2.99 5.82
CA ILE A 65 -4.53 2.09 4.67
C ILE A 65 -3.11 2.16 4.13
N ILE A 66 -2.53 1.00 3.81
CA ILE A 66 -1.18 0.86 3.25
C ILE A 66 -1.30 0.34 1.84
N HIS A 67 -1.11 1.17 0.82
CA HIS A 67 -1.24 0.79 -0.59
C HIS A 67 -0.16 1.44 -1.45
N ARG A 68 0.04 0.90 -2.65
CA ARG A 68 1.04 1.37 -3.62
C ARG A 68 0.48 2.47 -4.50
N VAL A 69 1.27 3.50 -4.74
CA VAL A 69 0.97 4.56 -5.71
C VAL A 69 1.17 4.01 -7.10
N VAL A 70 0.13 4.07 -7.91
CA VAL A 70 0.14 3.59 -9.30
C VAL A 70 0.00 4.72 -10.31
N GLU A 71 -0.38 5.91 -9.85
CA GLU A 71 -0.46 7.12 -10.66
C GLU A 71 -0.39 8.38 -9.78
N ILE A 72 0.12 9.46 -10.37
CA ILE A 72 0.09 10.81 -9.78
C ILE A 72 -0.67 11.69 -10.77
N THR A 73 -1.76 12.31 -10.31
CA THR A 73 -2.60 13.20 -11.12
C THR A 73 -2.61 14.61 -10.50
N GLU A 74 -3.26 15.55 -11.16
CA GLU A 74 -3.47 16.90 -10.61
C GLU A 74 -4.34 16.90 -9.34
N ASP A 75 -5.25 15.92 -9.23
CA ASP A 75 -6.19 15.80 -8.11
C ASP A 75 -5.59 15.07 -6.89
N GLY A 76 -4.48 14.33 -7.07
CA GLY A 76 -3.80 13.61 -6.00
C GLY A 76 -3.18 12.30 -6.45
N LEU A 77 -2.94 11.40 -5.49
CA LEU A 77 -2.34 10.08 -5.77
C LEU A 77 -3.44 9.04 -6.01
N ILE A 78 -3.24 8.20 -7.02
CA ILE A 78 -4.05 7.00 -7.24
C ILE A 78 -3.30 5.82 -6.66
N THR A 79 -4.01 5.03 -5.85
CA THR A 79 -3.42 3.93 -5.08
C THR A 79 -4.08 2.60 -5.40
N LYS A 80 -3.37 1.52 -5.07
CA LYS A 80 -3.84 0.15 -5.24
C LYS A 80 -3.24 -0.72 -4.15
N GLY A 81 -4.07 -1.58 -3.54
CA GLY A 81 -3.56 -2.67 -2.72
C GLY A 81 -2.80 -3.68 -3.58
N ASP A 82 -1.62 -4.10 -3.13
CA ASP A 82 -0.71 -4.97 -3.90
C ASP A 82 -1.30 -6.31 -4.31
N ASN A 83 -2.40 -6.73 -3.66
CA ASN A 83 -3.16 -7.96 -3.93
C ASN A 83 -4.63 -7.68 -4.30
N ASN A 84 -4.97 -6.45 -4.68
CA ASN A 84 -6.31 -6.09 -5.15
C ASN A 84 -6.35 -6.15 -6.67
N ARG A 85 -7.48 -6.51 -7.28
CA ARG A 85 -7.64 -6.49 -8.75
C ARG A 85 -7.71 -5.08 -9.34
N ASN A 86 -8.38 -4.16 -8.66
CA ASN A 86 -8.56 -2.80 -9.15
C ASN A 86 -7.75 -1.78 -8.33
N ILE A 87 -7.66 -0.54 -8.83
CA ILE A 87 -7.19 0.61 -8.03
C ILE A 87 -8.18 0.92 -6.91
N ASP A 88 -7.87 1.80 -5.97
CA ASP A 88 -8.83 2.16 -4.92
C ASP A 88 -9.89 3.14 -5.42
N GLN A 89 -9.55 3.93 -6.45
CA GLN A 89 -10.37 5.00 -7.03
C GLN A 89 -11.24 4.57 -8.23
N VAL A 90 -11.36 3.27 -8.54
CA VAL A 90 -12.10 2.75 -9.73
C VAL A 90 -13.57 3.12 -9.74
N ASN A 91 -14.16 3.30 -8.56
CA ASN A 91 -15.53 3.76 -8.45
C ASN A 91 -15.45 5.26 -8.16
N GLU A 92 -15.45 6.06 -9.22
CA GLU A 92 -15.61 7.51 -9.16
C GLU A 92 -16.75 7.82 -8.18
N GLY A 93 -16.41 8.34 -6.99
CA GLY A 93 -17.36 8.65 -5.91
C GLY A 93 -17.21 7.87 -4.58
N ILE A 94 -16.42 6.80 -4.50
CA ILE A 94 -16.25 6.02 -3.24
C ILE A 94 -14.91 6.29 -2.54
N ALA A 95 -13.85 6.58 -3.30
CA ALA A 95 -12.55 7.00 -2.77
C ALA A 95 -12.00 8.11 -3.67
N ALA A 96 -11.79 9.30 -3.12
CA ALA A 96 -11.13 10.39 -3.84
C ALA A 96 -9.62 10.08 -4.00
N PRO A 97 -8.94 10.70 -4.98
CA PRO A 97 -7.48 10.74 -5.03
C PRO A 97 -6.89 11.19 -3.69
N ILE A 98 -5.76 10.62 -3.31
CA ILE A 98 -5.16 10.89 -2.00
C ILE A 98 -4.49 12.27 -2.02
N LYS A 99 -4.98 13.17 -1.18
CA LYS A 99 -4.43 14.52 -0.98
C LYS A 99 -3.42 14.55 0.15
N ALA A 100 -2.62 15.62 0.19
CA ALA A 100 -1.59 15.83 1.22
C ALA A 100 -2.15 15.72 2.66
N GLU A 101 -3.37 16.18 2.90
CA GLU A 101 -4.04 16.10 4.21
C GLU A 101 -4.35 14.66 4.68
N ASN A 102 -4.53 13.73 3.73
CA ASN A 102 -4.80 12.33 4.02
C ASN A 102 -3.53 11.49 4.08
N LEU A 103 -2.43 11.96 3.50
CA LEU A 103 -1.13 11.28 3.52
C LEU A 103 -0.52 11.29 4.93
N LYS A 104 -0.06 10.13 5.40
CA LYS A 104 0.72 9.99 6.64
C LYS A 104 2.21 9.81 6.38
N GLY A 105 2.56 9.26 5.22
CA GLY A 105 3.94 9.14 4.77
C GLY A 105 4.13 7.95 3.84
N LYS A 106 5.40 7.66 3.53
CA LYS A 106 5.77 6.49 2.73
C LYS A 106 6.48 5.44 3.56
N ALA A 107 6.23 4.17 3.23
CA ALA A 107 6.94 3.04 3.80
C ALA A 107 8.42 3.12 3.38
N VAL A 108 9.31 2.92 4.34
CA VAL A 108 10.77 2.91 4.12
C VAL A 108 11.41 1.58 4.51
N LEU A 109 10.71 0.77 5.30
CA LEU A 109 11.14 -0.55 5.74
C LEU A 109 9.91 -1.37 6.12
N HIS A 110 9.94 -2.67 5.86
CA HIS A 110 9.02 -3.65 6.46
C HIS A 110 9.81 -4.76 7.14
N ILE A 111 9.25 -5.29 8.23
CA ILE A 111 9.79 -6.44 8.95
C ILE A 111 8.72 -7.54 8.90
N PRO A 112 8.93 -8.59 8.10
CA PRO A 112 7.94 -9.66 7.95
C PRO A 112 7.65 -10.37 9.27
N LEU A 113 6.39 -10.79 9.45
CA LEU A 113 5.90 -11.64 10.53
C LEU A 113 5.99 -11.09 11.97
N LEU A 114 6.71 -10.00 12.23
CA LEU A 114 6.93 -9.48 13.59
C LEU A 114 5.64 -8.97 14.24
N GLY A 115 4.67 -8.53 13.44
CA GLY A 115 3.34 -8.13 13.91
C GLY A 115 2.54 -9.29 14.52
N TYR A 116 2.83 -10.55 14.15
CA TYR A 116 2.18 -11.71 14.76
C TYR A 116 2.55 -11.89 16.23
N VAL A 117 3.73 -11.43 16.67
CA VAL A 117 4.11 -11.46 18.10
C VAL A 117 3.10 -10.67 18.92
N LYS A 118 2.75 -9.45 18.47
CA LYS A 118 1.70 -8.63 19.10
C LYS A 118 0.33 -9.30 19.06
N ILE A 119 -0.05 -9.89 17.92
CA ILE A 119 -1.35 -10.55 17.76
C ILE A 119 -1.48 -11.76 18.71
N ILE A 120 -0.45 -12.60 18.81
CA ILE A 120 -0.41 -13.76 19.71
C ILE A 120 -0.48 -13.29 21.16
N TYR A 121 0.30 -12.28 21.54
CA TYR A 121 0.26 -11.69 22.87
C TYR A 121 -1.16 -11.21 23.26
N LEU A 122 -1.82 -10.43 22.38
CA LEU A 122 -3.18 -9.95 22.61
C LEU A 122 -4.21 -11.08 22.67
N LYS A 123 -4.06 -12.14 21.85
CA LYS A 123 -4.95 -13.31 21.88
C LYS A 123 -4.84 -14.13 23.16
N ILE A 124 -3.64 -14.21 23.75
CA ILE A 124 -3.36 -14.98 24.97
C ILE A 124 -3.74 -14.20 26.22
N ILE A 125 -3.43 -12.90 26.28
CA ILE A 125 -3.59 -12.08 27.51
C ILE A 125 -4.86 -11.24 27.50
N GLY A 126 -5.32 -10.74 26.34
CA GLY A 126 -6.51 -9.89 26.22
C GLY A 126 -7.86 -10.61 26.31
N ARG A 127 -7.87 -11.86 26.78
CA ARG A 127 -9.07 -12.66 27.08
C ARG A 127 -9.38 -12.74 28.59
N GLY A 128 -8.67 -11.96 29.42
CA GLY A 128 -8.94 -11.77 30.84
C GLY A 128 -9.79 -10.52 31.09
#